data_AF-A0A3D1MCH1-F1
#
_entry.id   AF-A0A3D1MCH1-F1
#
_cell.length_a   1.000
_cell.length_b   1.000
_cell.length_c   1.000
_cell.angle_alpha   90.00
_cell.angle_beta   90.00
_cell.angle_gamma   90.00
#
_symmetry.space_group_name_H-M   'P 1'
#
loop_
_entity.id
_entity.type
_entity.pdbx_description
1 polymer ?
#
loop_
_entity_poly.entity_id
_entity_poly.type
_entity_poly.pdbx_seq_one_letter_code
_entity_poly.pdbx_strand_id
1 'polypeptide(L)'
;MLVWLDQHMEECMMGWMITAGIIMVFLILGPSAPYGRHVRKGWGPTLPAYIGWFIYETPALLGTFLFFYLFQGKISAGTAIPLVLWGIHYTYRAWIYPFRIR
;
A
#
# COMPACT_ATOMS: atom_id res chain seq x y z
N MET A 1 17.98 -0.30 -14.08
CA MET A 1 16.96 -0.22 -12.99
C MET A 1 17.21 -1.25 -11.91
N LEU A 2 17.14 -2.56 -12.18
CA LEU A 2 17.34 -3.58 -11.12
C LEU A 2 18.74 -3.56 -10.49
N VAL A 3 19.80 -3.38 -11.28
CA VAL A 3 21.18 -3.26 -10.75
C VAL A 3 21.38 -1.99 -9.90
N TRP A 4 20.74 -0.89 -10.30
CA TRP A 4 20.80 0.36 -9.53
C TRP A 4 20.07 0.21 -8.19
N LEU A 5 18.89 -0.42 -8.21
CA LEU A 5 18.12 -0.73 -7.00
C LEU A 5 18.92 -1.64 -6.05
N ASP A 6 19.62 -2.63 -6.58
CA ASP A 6 20.46 -3.54 -5.80
C ASP A 6 21.61 -2.76 -5.11
N GLN A 7 22.24 -1.82 -5.84
CA GLN A 7 23.32 -0.98 -5.32
C GLN A 7 22.87 0.03 -4.24
N HIS A 8 21.62 0.48 -4.28
CA HIS A 8 21.09 1.52 -3.38
C HIS A 8 19.95 1.00 -2.49
N MET A 9 19.84 -0.31 -2.32
CA MET A 9 18.70 -0.93 -1.63
C MET A 9 18.61 -0.44 -0.18
N GLU A 10 19.74 -0.38 0.52
CA GLU A 10 19.81 0.07 1.92
C GLU A 10 19.38 1.53 2.07
N GLU A 11 19.86 2.41 1.19
CA GLU A 11 19.51 3.83 1.18
C GLU A 11 18.02 4.03 0.91
N CYS A 12 17.47 3.29 -0.06
CA CYS A 12 16.06 3.32 -0.39
C CYS A 12 15.19 2.81 0.78
N MET A 13 15.60 1.72 1.43
CA MET A 13 14.90 1.17 2.60
C MET A 13 14.96 2.14 3.77
N MET A 14 16.12 2.73 4.06
CA MET A 14 16.28 3.70 5.13
C MET A 14 15.46 4.97 4.86
N GLY A 15 15.48 5.48 3.63
CA GLY A 15 14.65 6.61 3.22
C GLY A 15 13.15 6.33 3.39
N TRP A 16 12.70 5.13 3.00
CA TRP A 16 11.32 4.68 3.21
C TRP A 16 10.96 4.62 4.70
N MET A 17 11.81 4.02 5.53
CA MET A 17 11.58 3.87 6.96
C MET A 17 11.55 5.22 7.68
N ILE A 18 12.46 6.14 7.34
CA ILE A 18 12.49 7.50 7.90
C ILE A 18 11.21 8.26 7.51
N THR A 19 10.85 8.23 6.24
CA THR A 19 9.65 8.94 5.74
C THR A 19 8.38 8.39 6.39
N ALA A 20 8.25 7.06 6.46
CA ALA A 20 7.13 6.41 7.13
C ALA A 20 7.07 6.76 8.63
N GLY A 21 8.23 6.78 9.31
CA GLY A 21 8.33 7.17 10.72
C GLY A 21 7.89 8.62 10.96
N ILE A 22 8.36 9.56 10.14
CA ILE A 22 7.96 10.97 10.23
C ILE A 22 6.45 11.14 10.01
N ILE A 23 5.91 10.52 8.97
CA ILE A 23 4.47 10.56 8.68
C ILE A 23 3.67 9.95 9.83
N MET A 24 4.11 8.81 10.36
CA MET A 24 3.44 8.12 11.47
C MET A 24 3.39 9.01 12.73
N VAL A 25 4.51 9.62 13.12
CA VAL A 25 4.56 10.54 14.27
C VAL A 25 3.62 11.73 14.04
N PHE A 26 3.63 12.32 12.84
CA PHE A 26 2.72 13.40 12.48
C PHE A 26 1.25 12.99 12.56
N LEU A 27 0.89 11.78 12.09
CA LEU A 27 -0.49 11.29 12.12
C LEU A 27 -0.97 10.92 13.54
N ILE A 28 -0.08 10.44 14.41
CA ILE A 28 -0.41 10.08 15.80
C ILE A 28 -0.58 11.32 16.67
N LEU A 29 0.35 12.28 16.56
CA LEU A 29 0.33 13.50 17.37
C LEU A 29 -0.56 14.60 16.77
N GLY A 30 -0.85 14.50 15.47
CA GLY A 30 -1.66 15.45 14.72
C GLY A 30 -3.17 15.23 14.88
N PRO A 31 -3.97 16.08 14.23
CA PRO A 31 -5.41 15.95 14.29
C PRO A 31 -5.87 14.71 13.49
N SER A 32 -6.89 14.00 14.01
CA SER A 32 -7.43 12.81 13.37
C SER A 32 -7.64 13.01 11.87
N ALA A 33 -7.14 12.06 11.08
CA ALA A 33 -7.27 12.08 9.65
C ALA A 33 -8.76 12.17 9.25
N PRO A 34 -9.11 13.04 8.28
CA PRO A 34 -10.48 13.44 8.00
C PRO A 34 -11.23 12.40 7.15
N TYR A 35 -11.25 11.13 7.56
CA TYR A 35 -11.95 10.05 6.89
C TYR A 35 -12.87 9.29 7.85
N GLY A 36 -13.88 8.60 7.30
CA GLY A 36 -14.84 7.82 8.07
C GLY A 36 -15.64 8.67 9.07
N ARG A 37 -15.61 8.28 10.35
CA ARG A 37 -16.38 8.97 11.42
C ARG A 37 -15.85 10.36 11.80
N HIS A 38 -14.67 10.76 11.29
CA HIS A 38 -14.03 12.05 11.59
C HIS A 38 -14.05 13.02 10.40
N VAL A 39 -14.94 12.81 9.42
CA VAL A 39 -15.09 13.72 8.27
C VAL A 39 -15.50 15.12 8.75
N ARG A 40 -14.73 16.14 8.31
CA ARG A 40 -14.97 17.55 8.62
C ARG A 40 -14.69 18.42 7.40
N LYS A 41 -15.36 19.58 7.32
CA LYS A 41 -15.14 20.56 6.25
C LYS A 41 -13.72 21.13 6.31
N GLY A 42 -13.20 21.59 5.17
CA GLY A 42 -11.89 22.25 5.07
C GLY A 42 -10.73 21.38 4.60
N TRP A 43 -10.95 20.10 4.24
CA TRP A 43 -9.92 19.16 3.77
C TRP A 43 -9.94 18.93 2.25
N GLY A 44 -10.58 19.83 1.49
CA GLY A 44 -10.69 19.74 0.04
C GLY A 44 -11.89 18.92 -0.44
N PRO A 45 -11.92 18.56 -1.75
CA PRO A 45 -13.02 17.79 -2.33
C PRO A 45 -13.11 16.39 -1.71
N THR A 46 -14.33 15.91 -1.54
CA THR A 46 -14.60 14.56 -1.03
C THR A 46 -14.89 13.60 -2.17
N LEU A 47 -14.63 12.33 -1.91
CA LEU A 47 -14.81 11.23 -2.84
C LEU A 47 -15.65 10.15 -2.14
N PRO A 48 -16.51 9.39 -2.87
CA PRO A 48 -17.14 8.20 -2.31
C PRO A 48 -16.11 7.23 -1.72
N ALA A 49 -16.37 6.74 -0.52
CA ALA A 49 -15.42 5.92 0.23
C ALA A 49 -14.92 4.70 -0.55
N TYR A 50 -15.81 4.04 -1.30
CA TYR A 50 -15.45 2.87 -2.11
C TYR A 50 -14.41 3.21 -3.20
N ILE A 51 -14.53 4.36 -3.87
CA ILE A 51 -13.56 4.79 -4.89
C ILE A 51 -12.22 5.11 -4.21
N GLY A 52 -12.25 5.74 -3.04
CA GLY A 52 -11.04 6.10 -2.30
C GLY A 52 -10.25 4.87 -1.89
N TRP A 53 -10.95 3.89 -1.32
CA TRP A 53 -10.36 2.60 -0.97
C TRP A 53 -9.85 1.83 -2.19
N PHE A 54 -10.62 1.78 -3.28
CA PHE A 54 -10.20 1.10 -4.51
C PHE A 54 -8.93 1.73 -5.09
N ILE A 55 -8.89 3.06 -5.25
CA ILE A 55 -7.72 3.77 -5.79
C ILE A 55 -6.51 3.64 -4.87
N TYR A 56 -6.71 3.71 -3.55
CA TYR A 56 -5.63 3.65 -2.57
C TYR A 56 -4.99 2.27 -2.46
N GLU A 57 -5.79 1.19 -2.47
CA GLU A 57 -5.30 -0.17 -2.23
C GLU A 57 -4.87 -0.91 -3.52
N THR A 58 -5.42 -0.53 -4.69
CA THR A 58 -5.09 -1.19 -5.97
C THR A 58 -3.60 -1.14 -6.33
N PRO A 59 -2.85 -0.04 -6.10
CA PRO A 59 -1.40 0.00 -6.39
C PRO A 59 -0.60 -1.10 -5.69
N ALA A 60 -0.96 -1.49 -4.46
CA ALA A 60 -0.28 -2.56 -3.73
C ALA A 60 -0.54 -3.94 -4.36
N LEU A 61 -1.77 -4.20 -4.82
CA LEU A 61 -2.11 -5.41 -5.57
C LEU A 61 -1.38 -5.47 -6.91
N LEU A 62 -1.40 -4.38 -7.67
CA LEU A 62 -0.70 -4.29 -8.95
C LEU A 62 0.82 -4.44 -8.77
N GLY A 63 1.39 -3.86 -7.72
CA GLY A 63 2.80 -4.06 -7.36
C GLY A 63 3.14 -5.52 -7.08
N THR A 64 2.23 -6.27 -6.48
CA THR A 64 2.39 -7.71 -6.23
C THR A 64 2.38 -8.51 -7.54
N PHE A 65 1.44 -8.22 -8.45
CA PHE A 65 1.43 -8.86 -9.78
C PHE A 65 2.65 -8.49 -10.60
N LEU A 66 3.10 -7.23 -10.55
CA LEU A 66 4.31 -6.79 -11.22
C LEU A 66 5.54 -7.53 -10.66
N PHE A 67 5.62 -7.71 -9.34
CA PHE A 67 6.70 -8.47 -8.71
C PHE A 67 6.69 -9.93 -9.17
N PHE A 68 5.54 -10.61 -9.16
CA PHE A 68 5.42 -11.96 -9.70
C PHE A 68 5.90 -12.04 -11.15
N TYR A 69 5.46 -11.11 -12.00
CA TYR A 69 5.83 -11.09 -13.41
C TYR A 69 7.34 -10.90 -13.63
N LEU A 70 7.96 -9.96 -12.92
CA LEU A 70 9.38 -9.64 -13.07
C LEU A 70 10.31 -10.73 -12.47
N PHE A 71 9.86 -11.44 -11.43
CA PHE A 71 10.72 -12.33 -10.65
C PHE A 71 10.30 -13.81 -10.67
N GLN A 72 9.31 -14.21 -11.48
CA GLN A 72 8.78 -15.58 -11.57
C GLN A 72 9.84 -16.70 -11.57
N GLY A 73 10.97 -16.53 -12.25
CA GLY A 73 12.06 -17.53 -12.30
C GLY A 73 12.99 -17.56 -11.08
N LYS A 74 12.81 -16.65 -10.11
CA LYS A 74 13.62 -16.49 -8.90
C LYS A 74 12.80 -16.67 -7.62
N ILE A 75 11.50 -16.91 -7.73
CA ILE A 75 10.62 -17.10 -6.58
C ILE A 75 10.79 -18.53 -6.06
N SER A 76 11.42 -18.65 -4.89
CA SER A 76 11.48 -19.91 -4.16
C SER A 76 10.14 -20.24 -3.50
N ALA A 77 9.93 -21.50 -3.10
CA ALA A 77 8.74 -21.89 -2.33
C ALA A 77 8.59 -21.08 -1.03
N GLY A 78 9.71 -20.75 -0.35
CA GLY A 78 9.71 -19.94 0.86
C GLY A 78 9.25 -18.49 0.64
N THR A 79 9.52 -17.94 -0.55
CA THR A 79 9.07 -16.59 -0.94
C THR A 79 7.65 -16.61 -1.51
N ALA A 80 7.26 -17.70 -2.16
CA ALA A 80 5.94 -17.84 -2.79
C ALA A 80 4.80 -17.78 -1.77
N ILE A 81 4.94 -18.46 -0.62
CA ILE A 81 3.89 -18.52 0.41
C ILE A 81 3.48 -17.12 0.90
N PRO A 82 4.38 -16.28 1.45
CA PRO A 82 3.99 -14.95 1.92
C PRO A 82 3.49 -14.06 0.78
N LEU A 83 4.03 -14.20 -0.43
CA LEU A 83 3.62 -13.40 -1.58
C LEU A 83 2.21 -13.76 -2.07
N VAL A 84 1.83 -15.05 -2.05
CA VAL A 84 0.46 -15.49 -2.34
C VAL A 84 -0.50 -15.02 -1.26
N LEU A 85 -0.14 -15.16 0.02
CA LEU A 85 -0.96 -14.66 1.14
C LEU A 85 -1.19 -13.15 1.02
N TRP A 86 -0.14 -12.40 0.67
CA TRP A 86 -0.22 -10.98 0.39
C TRP A 86 -1.13 -10.66 -0.80
N GLY A 87 -0.99 -11.40 -1.91
CA GLY A 87 -1.86 -11.26 -3.09
C GLY A 87 -3.34 -11.52 -2.78
N ILE A 88 -3.65 -12.58 -2.02
CA ILE A 88 -5.01 -12.88 -1.56
C ILE A 88 -5.54 -11.74 -0.68
N HIS A 89 -4.74 -11.29 0.28
CA HIS A 89 -5.08 -10.18 1.17
C HIS A 89 -5.42 -8.91 0.37
N TYR A 90 -4.56 -8.49 -0.54
CA TYR A 90 -4.77 -7.27 -1.33
C TYR A 90 -5.85 -7.42 -2.40
N THR A 91 -6.10 -8.61 -2.92
CA THR A 91 -7.27 -8.87 -3.78
C THR A 91 -8.56 -8.59 -3.01
N TYR A 92 -8.67 -9.12 -1.79
CA TYR A 92 -9.82 -8.84 -0.96
C TYR A 92 -9.91 -7.36 -0.59
N ARG A 93 -8.80 -6.75 -0.14
CA ARG A 93 -8.77 -5.37 0.34
C ARG A 93 -9.01 -4.33 -0.75
N ALA A 94 -8.41 -4.51 -1.93
CA ALA A 94 -8.49 -3.54 -3.02
C ALA A 94 -9.74 -3.72 -3.87
N TRP A 95 -10.16 -4.96 -4.17
CA TRP A 95 -11.18 -5.21 -5.20
C TRP A 95 -12.47 -5.82 -4.67
N ILE A 96 -12.52 -6.33 -3.43
CA ILE A 96 -13.76 -6.89 -2.85
C ILE A 96 -14.31 -5.97 -1.76
N TYR A 97 -13.47 -5.60 -0.79
CA TYR A 97 -13.86 -4.81 0.37
C TYR A 97 -14.47 -3.44 0.03
N PRO A 98 -13.97 -2.66 -0.95
CA PRO A 98 -14.52 -1.32 -1.19
C PRO A 98 -15.99 -1.37 -1.63
N PHE A 99 -16.39 -2.39 -2.37
CA PHE A 99 -17.79 -2.60 -2.79
C PHE A 99 -18.67 -3.20 -1.69
N ARG A 100 -18.08 -3.58 -0.56
CA ARG A 100 -18.79 -4.05 0.65
C ARG A 100 -18.89 -2.99 1.74
N ILE A 101 -18.19 -1.86 1.58
CA ILE A 101 -18.34 -0.71 2.47
C ILE A 101 -19.78 -0.19 2.37
N ARG A 102 -20.42 -0.03 3.52
CA ARG A 102 -21.73 0.62 3.68
C ARG A 102 -21.53 2.02 4.23
#